data_AF-A0A7R9Z820-F1
#
_entry.id   AF-A0A7R9Z820-F1
#
_cell.length_a   1.000
_cell.length_b   1.000
_cell.length_c   1.000
_cell.angle_alpha   90.00
_cell.angle_beta   90.00
_cell.angle_gamma   90.00
#
_symmetry.space_group_name_H-M   'P 1'
#
loop_
_entity.id
_entity.type
_entity.pdbx_description
1 polymer ?
#
loop_
_entity_poly.entity_id
_entity_poly.type
_entity_poly.pdbx_seq_one_letter_code
_entity_poly.pdbx_strand_id
1 'polypeptide(L)'
;MLDNTADELSDYERLRLEKIKRNRERLQQLGLGDGASSVFKNEKKTKLKGGEQKRRKRTPGANVEPTRRSSRKRKALSYRETGADDEEHSEYSEDEQETDRDDDEETYVIDKPIRSPRRKRSRRTDSLDEAIGALDRPEQSSDQSATSSSTNQSGGVTFEFAKTGRSTCRGRCGNKIPKGAPRIGMQAWIVGRQAVTWQCPTCFLDNVSCAYETSGRGRCKASNRTFKKHELKVGTKSHTATSYYKVEAVGPILDKVMTWVPSEKKVEAKLLLEVDNIKGSDRLSEEDRNTLKSVLDGVVGDRQLNGGQHEMSDANPKQEHIEKKAKGRKQSDTKDCKQPKAGVVSRSKGKVQWKFGGYTCYGVLIPNRETKTHCFAKTHKGNIKTLSKGLTSWSMVLD
;
A
#
# COMPACT_ATOMS: atom_id res chain seq x y z
N MET A 1 -28.11 -18.14 47.99
CA MET A 1 -26.67 -17.97 48.23
C MET A 1 -25.98 -18.00 46.88
N LEU A 2 -25.07 -17.05 46.65
CA LEU A 2 -24.34 -16.72 45.41
C LEU A 2 -25.17 -15.93 44.38
N ASP A 3 -25.12 -14.59 44.50
CA ASP A 3 -25.05 -13.63 43.37
C ASP A 3 -25.15 -12.20 43.93
N ASN A 4 -24.02 -11.66 44.38
CA ASN A 4 -23.88 -10.25 44.81
C ASN A 4 -22.48 -9.70 44.47
N THR A 5 -21.94 -10.07 43.30
CA THR A 5 -20.63 -9.58 42.81
C THR A 5 -20.75 -8.63 41.61
N ALA A 6 -21.96 -8.19 41.27
CA ALA A 6 -22.19 -7.28 40.14
C ALA A 6 -21.86 -5.80 40.45
N ASP A 7 -21.66 -5.46 41.73
CA ASP A 7 -21.48 -4.07 42.18
C ASP A 7 -20.04 -3.59 42.27
N GLU A 8 -19.04 -4.39 41.85
CA GLU A 8 -17.63 -3.97 41.82
C GLU A 8 -17.01 -3.90 40.41
N LEU A 9 -17.83 -3.85 39.35
CA LEU A 9 -17.32 -3.60 38.00
C LEU A 9 -17.09 -2.10 37.80
N SER A 10 -15.86 -1.72 37.45
CA SER A 10 -15.53 -0.35 37.03
C SER A 10 -16.46 0.12 35.91
N ASP A 11 -16.77 1.42 35.85
CA ASP A 11 -17.60 2.03 34.80
C ASP A 11 -17.14 1.64 33.38
N TYR A 12 -15.82 1.50 33.20
CA TYR A 12 -15.25 1.03 31.94
C TYR A 12 -15.66 -0.42 31.60
N GLU A 13 -15.68 -1.31 32.60
CA GLU A 13 -16.06 -2.71 32.42
C GLU A 13 -17.56 -2.85 32.14
N ARG A 14 -18.39 -2.04 32.81
CA ARG A 14 -19.83 -1.92 32.51
C ARG A 14 -20.05 -1.51 31.04
N LEU A 15 -19.40 -0.44 30.59
CA LEU A 15 -19.49 0.03 29.20
C LEU A 15 -18.97 -1.02 28.20
N ARG A 16 -17.91 -1.75 28.55
CA ARG A 16 -17.34 -2.81 27.72
C ARG A 16 -18.32 -3.98 27.58
N LEU A 17 -18.94 -4.42 28.67
CA LEU A 17 -19.93 -5.50 28.67
C LEU A 17 -21.18 -5.11 27.87
N GLU A 18 -21.65 -3.86 28.01
CA GLU A 18 -22.76 -3.33 27.23
C GLU A 18 -22.44 -3.36 25.72
N LYS A 19 -21.23 -2.93 25.32
CA LYS A 19 -20.77 -3.02 23.92
C LYS A 19 -20.69 -4.46 23.41
N ILE A 20 -20.23 -5.40 24.24
CA ILE A 20 -20.19 -6.83 23.90
C ILE A 20 -21.61 -7.36 23.68
N LYS A 21 -22.55 -7.01 24.56
CA LYS A 21 -23.97 -7.40 24.47
C LYS A 21 -24.60 -6.87 23.19
N ARG A 22 -24.48 -5.56 22.90
CA ARG A 22 -24.99 -4.94 21.66
C ARG A 22 -24.42 -5.58 20.40
N ASN A 23 -23.14 -5.94 20.40
CA ASN A 23 -22.52 -6.62 19.26
C ASN A 23 -23.03 -8.06 19.09
N ARG A 24 -23.25 -8.80 20.18
CA ARG A 24 -23.83 -10.14 20.13
C ARG A 24 -25.25 -10.12 19.58
N GLU A 25 -26.08 -9.20 20.06
CA GLU A 25 -27.45 -9.02 19.56
C GLU A 25 -27.46 -8.66 18.07
N ARG A 26 -26.56 -7.77 17.63
CA ARG A 26 -26.43 -7.42 16.21
C ARG A 26 -25.99 -8.61 15.35
N LEU A 27 -25.08 -9.46 15.86
CA LEU A 27 -24.68 -10.68 15.17
C LEU A 27 -25.81 -11.70 15.11
N GLN A 28 -26.63 -11.82 16.14
CA GLN A 28 -27.84 -12.66 16.13
C GLN A 28 -28.86 -12.15 15.11
N GLN A 29 -29.15 -10.85 15.07
CA GLN A 29 -30.04 -10.25 14.06
C GLN A 29 -29.57 -10.49 12.62
N LEU A 30 -28.25 -10.61 12.40
CA LEU A 30 -27.67 -10.91 11.10
C LEU A 30 -27.59 -12.42 10.79
N GLY A 31 -28.07 -13.30 11.68
CA GLY A 31 -27.99 -14.75 11.52
C GLY A 31 -26.59 -15.34 11.71
N LEU A 32 -25.68 -14.61 12.37
CA LEU A 32 -24.28 -14.99 12.61
C LEU A 32 -24.00 -15.42 14.07
N GLY A 33 -25.01 -15.40 14.94
CA GLY A 33 -24.87 -15.53 16.40
C GLY A 33 -24.29 -16.86 16.89
N ASP A 34 -24.67 -17.98 16.25
CA ASP A 34 -24.33 -19.32 16.75
C ASP A 34 -23.37 -20.12 15.85
N GLY A 35 -23.09 -19.63 14.63
CA GLY A 35 -22.30 -20.37 13.64
C GLY A 35 -20.78 -20.22 13.72
N ALA A 36 -20.26 -19.20 14.41
CA ALA A 36 -18.82 -18.91 14.38
C ALA A 36 -17.99 -19.79 15.34
N SER A 37 -18.60 -20.32 16.40
CA SER A 37 -17.90 -21.11 17.42
C SER A 37 -17.84 -22.62 17.10
N SER A 38 -18.69 -23.12 16.20
CA SER A 38 -18.72 -24.55 15.83
C SER A 38 -17.68 -24.91 14.76
N VAL A 39 -17.19 -23.95 13.98
CA VAL A 39 -16.25 -24.18 12.87
C VAL A 39 -14.82 -24.54 13.34
N PHE A 40 -14.50 -24.37 14.64
CA PHE A 40 -13.18 -24.69 15.19
C PHE A 40 -13.12 -25.96 16.07
N LYS A 41 -14.22 -26.72 16.20
CA LYS A 41 -14.17 -28.05 16.82
C LYS A 41 -13.68 -29.09 15.80
N ASN A 42 -12.39 -29.03 15.45
CA ASN A 42 -11.73 -30.16 14.81
C ASN A 42 -11.71 -31.32 15.82
N GLU A 43 -12.52 -32.33 15.54
CA GLU A 43 -12.57 -33.60 16.26
C GLU A 43 -11.17 -34.24 16.28
N LYS A 44 -10.55 -34.24 17.46
CA LYS A 44 -9.45 -35.16 17.77
C LYS A 44 -10.05 -36.57 17.72
N LYS A 45 -9.89 -37.28 16.60
CA LYS A 45 -10.06 -38.73 16.52
C LYS A 45 -9.15 -39.41 17.56
N THR A 46 -9.74 -39.82 18.67
CA THR A 46 -9.19 -40.79 19.60
C THR A 46 -9.11 -42.15 18.90
N LYS A 47 -7.90 -42.58 18.53
CA LYS A 47 -7.67 -43.96 18.08
C LYS A 47 -7.80 -44.90 19.28
N LEU A 48 -8.79 -45.79 19.19
CA LEU A 48 -8.98 -46.93 20.06
C LEU A 48 -7.80 -47.91 19.96
N LYS A 49 -7.50 -48.52 21.11
CA LYS A 49 -6.56 -49.62 21.33
C LYS A 49 -7.06 -50.90 20.64
N GLY A 50 -6.13 -51.72 20.16
CA GLY A 50 -6.36 -53.14 19.84
C GLY A 50 -5.56 -53.59 18.63
N GLY A 51 -4.56 -54.47 18.84
CA GLY A 51 -3.82 -55.09 17.74
C GLY A 51 -2.37 -55.42 18.10
N GLU A 52 -2.19 -56.42 18.93
CA GLU A 52 -0.94 -57.06 19.28
C GLU A 52 -0.37 -57.83 18.08
N GLN A 53 0.69 -57.33 17.41
CA GLN A 53 1.48 -58.13 16.47
C GLN A 53 2.99 -57.83 16.49
N LYS A 54 3.72 -58.84 16.97
CA LYS A 54 5.11 -59.27 16.71
C LYS A 54 6.16 -58.22 16.32
N ARG A 55 7.06 -58.03 17.28
CA ARG A 55 8.43 -57.50 17.15
C ARG A 55 9.18 -58.14 15.97
N ARG A 56 9.59 -57.33 14.99
CA ARG A 56 10.76 -57.61 14.14
C ARG A 56 11.82 -56.54 14.42
N LYS A 57 12.95 -56.99 14.98
CA LYS A 57 14.19 -56.21 15.12
C LYS A 57 14.62 -55.73 13.73
N ARG A 58 14.72 -54.43 13.53
CA ARG A 58 15.52 -53.81 12.46
C ARG A 58 16.56 -52.89 13.09
N THR A 59 17.76 -53.02 12.56
CA THR A 59 19.03 -52.38 12.90
C THR A 59 19.01 -50.85 12.76
N PRO A 60 19.91 -50.12 13.45
CA PRO A 60 19.94 -48.66 13.43
C PRO A 60 20.66 -48.15 12.18
N GLY A 61 19.91 -47.51 11.28
CA GLY A 61 20.44 -46.72 10.17
C GLY A 61 20.60 -45.26 10.58
N ALA A 62 21.82 -44.75 10.44
CA ALA A 62 22.23 -43.39 10.74
C ALA A 62 21.54 -42.32 9.87
N ASN A 63 21.59 -41.08 10.38
CA ASN A 63 21.19 -39.81 9.76
C ASN A 63 19.70 -39.54 9.55
N VAL A 64 19.07 -38.99 10.59
CA VAL A 64 17.97 -38.02 10.43
C VAL A 64 18.27 -36.80 11.28
N GLU A 65 18.40 -35.65 10.60
CA GLU A 65 18.62 -34.32 11.17
C GLU A 65 17.56 -33.91 12.21
N PRO A 66 17.93 -33.06 13.18
CA PRO A 66 17.06 -32.68 14.27
C PRO A 66 15.88 -31.83 13.82
N THR A 67 14.67 -32.38 14.02
CA THR A 67 13.40 -31.63 13.97
C THR A 67 13.45 -30.43 14.91
N ARG A 68 13.47 -29.23 14.33
CA ARG A 68 13.51 -27.92 14.99
C ARG A 68 12.24 -27.69 15.84
N ARG A 69 12.22 -28.17 17.08
CA ARG A 69 11.24 -27.76 18.11
C ARG A 69 11.53 -26.33 18.54
N SER A 70 10.61 -25.39 18.28
CA SER A 70 10.71 -24.03 18.79
C SER A 70 10.40 -24.00 20.29
N SER A 71 11.42 -24.10 21.14
CA SER A 71 11.32 -23.75 22.55
C SER A 71 11.34 -22.23 22.72
N ARG A 72 10.22 -21.56 22.45
CA ARG A 72 10.01 -20.20 22.99
C ARG A 72 9.71 -20.35 24.48
N LYS A 73 10.76 -20.42 25.30
CA LYS A 73 10.68 -20.10 26.73
C LYS A 73 10.15 -18.66 26.82
N ARG A 74 8.87 -18.51 27.21
CA ARG A 74 8.32 -17.21 27.60
C ARG A 74 9.06 -16.80 28.87
N LYS A 75 9.90 -15.77 28.79
CA LYS A 75 10.42 -15.08 29.97
C LYS A 75 9.22 -14.41 30.63
N ALA A 76 8.91 -14.78 31.87
CA ALA A 76 7.95 -14.06 32.69
C ALA A 76 8.49 -12.64 32.92
N LEU A 77 7.74 -11.64 32.48
CA LEU A 77 7.98 -10.24 32.83
C LEU A 77 7.48 -10.06 34.26
N SER A 78 8.40 -9.97 35.22
CA SER A 78 8.10 -9.51 36.57
C SER A 78 7.96 -7.99 36.53
N TYR A 79 6.74 -7.51 36.74
CA TYR A 79 6.47 -6.10 37.02
C TYR A 79 7.06 -5.80 38.41
N ARG A 80 8.22 -5.15 38.45
CA ARG A 80 8.77 -4.64 39.70
C ARG A 80 8.08 -3.32 39.97
N GLU A 81 7.32 -3.30 41.06
CA GLU A 81 6.87 -2.09 41.73
C GLU A 81 8.06 -1.16 41.96
N THR A 82 7.99 0.00 41.34
CA THR A 82 8.61 1.23 41.87
C THR A 82 7.45 2.17 42.10
N GLY A 83 6.95 2.15 43.33
CA GLY A 83 6.28 3.29 43.90
C GLY A 83 7.28 4.39 44.27
N ALA A 84 6.69 5.51 44.70
CA ALA A 84 7.27 6.71 45.30
C ALA A 84 7.09 7.94 44.40
N ASP A 85 6.08 8.72 44.82
CA ASP A 85 6.16 10.15 45.06
C ASP A 85 6.30 11.08 43.84
N ASP A 86 5.20 11.73 43.48
CA ASP A 86 5.12 13.19 43.63
C ASP A 86 3.66 13.64 43.59
N GLU A 87 3.20 14.07 44.76
CA GLU A 87 2.04 14.91 44.95
C GLU A 87 2.32 16.28 44.30
N GLU A 88 1.51 16.70 43.33
CA GLU A 88 1.29 18.13 43.16
C GLU A 88 -0.17 18.43 42.77
N HIS A 89 -0.84 18.92 43.81
CA HIS A 89 -2.07 19.69 43.85
C HIS A 89 -2.26 20.59 42.61
N SER A 90 -3.42 20.48 41.93
CA SER A 90 -4.01 21.65 41.29
C SER A 90 -5.53 21.57 41.36
N GLU A 91 -6.08 22.32 42.30
CA GLU A 91 -7.48 22.74 42.32
C GLU A 91 -7.81 23.44 40.99
N TYR A 92 -8.85 22.99 40.30
CA TYR A 92 -9.48 23.81 39.29
C TYR A 92 -10.99 23.63 39.32
N SER A 93 -11.59 24.46 40.18
CA SER A 93 -12.80 25.26 39.97
C SER A 93 -13.92 24.62 39.16
N GLU A 94 -14.91 24.13 39.89
CA GLU A 94 -16.30 24.02 39.44
C GLU A 94 -16.82 25.43 39.15
N ASP A 95 -17.09 25.74 37.89
CA ASP A 95 -17.98 26.84 37.52
C ASP A 95 -19.09 26.26 36.65
N GLU A 96 -20.23 26.09 37.31
CA GLU A 96 -21.54 25.82 36.75
C GLU A 96 -21.95 27.00 35.86
N GLN A 97 -22.17 26.75 34.56
CA GLN A 97 -23.02 27.61 33.74
C GLN A 97 -23.97 26.73 32.94
N GLU A 98 -25.14 26.51 33.55
CA GLU A 98 -26.39 26.27 32.84
C GLU A 98 -26.59 27.38 31.80
N THR A 99 -26.69 27.00 30.53
CA THR A 99 -27.39 27.81 29.54
C THR A 99 -28.33 26.91 28.78
N ASP A 100 -29.60 26.98 29.18
CA ASP A 100 -30.74 26.57 28.38
C ASP A 100 -30.65 27.20 26.99
N ARG A 101 -30.63 26.33 25.98
CA ARG A 101 -31.00 26.70 24.61
C ARG A 101 -31.90 25.61 24.04
N ASP A 102 -33.18 25.82 24.27
CA ASP A 102 -34.23 25.48 23.32
C ASP A 102 -33.87 26.12 21.96
N ASP A 103 -33.73 25.32 20.90
CA ASP A 103 -34.21 25.67 19.55
C ASP A 103 -34.04 24.49 18.57
N ASP A 104 -35.20 24.00 18.15
CA ASP A 104 -35.55 23.47 16.82
C ASP A 104 -34.93 22.15 16.31
N GLU A 105 -35.65 21.08 16.61
CA GLU A 105 -35.79 19.90 15.74
C GLU A 105 -36.36 20.30 14.36
N GLU A 106 -35.53 20.29 13.32
CA GLU A 106 -36.02 20.12 11.94
C GLU A 106 -35.66 18.72 11.43
N THR A 107 -36.59 17.79 11.65
CA THR A 107 -36.53 16.38 11.24
C THR A 107 -36.63 16.27 9.70
N TYR A 108 -35.50 16.31 9.00
CA TYR A 108 -35.47 15.94 7.58
C TYR A 108 -35.66 14.43 7.40
N VAL A 109 -36.89 14.03 7.05
CA VAL A 109 -37.23 12.70 6.54
C VAL A 109 -36.56 12.53 5.17
N ILE A 110 -35.40 11.86 5.15
CA ILE A 110 -34.76 11.43 3.90
C ILE A 110 -35.43 10.14 3.45
N ASP A 111 -36.38 10.25 2.53
CA ASP A 111 -36.95 9.14 1.78
C ASP A 111 -35.85 8.37 1.04
N LYS A 112 -35.60 7.14 1.48
CA LYS A 112 -34.69 6.21 0.79
C LYS A 112 -35.44 5.60 -0.38
N PRO A 113 -34.95 5.72 -1.63
CA PRO A 113 -35.60 5.09 -2.77
C PRO A 113 -35.56 3.57 -2.64
N ILE A 114 -36.76 2.99 -2.77
CA ILE A 114 -37.06 1.55 -2.78
C ILE A 114 -36.20 0.88 -3.85
N ARG A 115 -35.26 0.02 -3.42
CA ARG A 115 -34.49 -0.83 -4.33
C ARG A 115 -35.41 -1.92 -4.88
N SER A 116 -35.69 -1.85 -6.17
CA SER A 116 -36.39 -2.88 -6.95
C SER A 116 -35.74 -4.27 -6.79
N PRO A 117 -36.52 -5.35 -6.70
CA PRO A 117 -36.02 -6.70 -6.43
C PRO A 117 -35.19 -7.23 -7.60
N ARG A 118 -33.98 -7.69 -7.26
CA ARG A 118 -33.00 -8.28 -8.17
C ARG A 118 -33.55 -9.60 -8.72
N ARG A 119 -33.86 -9.63 -10.02
CA ARG A 119 -34.27 -10.83 -10.79
C ARG A 119 -33.31 -12.00 -10.51
N LYS A 120 -33.87 -13.09 -9.97
CA LYS A 120 -33.22 -14.41 -9.85
C LYS A 120 -32.95 -14.95 -11.25
N ARG A 121 -31.69 -15.13 -11.61
CA ARG A 121 -31.28 -15.76 -12.87
C ARG A 121 -31.44 -17.27 -12.70
N SER A 122 -32.44 -17.82 -13.40
CA SER A 122 -32.70 -19.24 -13.58
C SER A 122 -31.42 -19.98 -13.99
N ARG A 123 -31.05 -21.01 -13.22
CA ARG A 123 -30.09 -22.03 -13.63
C ARG A 123 -30.88 -23.07 -14.44
N ARG A 124 -30.68 -23.07 -15.76
CA ARG A 124 -30.99 -24.22 -16.60
C ARG A 124 -30.03 -25.35 -16.24
N THR A 125 -30.60 -26.43 -15.73
CA THR A 125 -30.02 -27.77 -15.70
C THR A 125 -30.37 -28.42 -17.03
N ASP A 126 -29.36 -28.68 -17.86
CA ASP A 126 -29.48 -29.69 -18.91
C ASP A 126 -28.50 -30.82 -18.59
N SER A 127 -29.05 -32.02 -18.68
CA SER A 127 -28.56 -33.31 -18.27
C SER A 127 -28.21 -34.16 -19.50
N LEU A 128 -27.15 -34.97 -19.38
CA LEU A 128 -26.86 -36.26 -20.06
C LEU A 128 -26.83 -36.21 -21.61
N ASP A 129 -25.99 -36.91 -22.37
CA ASP A 129 -24.98 -37.96 -22.18
C ASP A 129 -24.07 -37.87 -23.42
N GLU A 130 -22.78 -38.18 -23.28
CA GLU A 130 -22.13 -39.19 -24.14
C GLU A 130 -20.72 -39.48 -23.64
N ALA A 131 -20.52 -40.77 -23.33
CA ALA A 131 -19.26 -41.37 -22.99
C ALA A 131 -18.55 -41.82 -24.27
N ILE A 132 -17.23 -41.64 -24.34
CA ILE A 132 -16.25 -42.55 -24.97
C ILE A 132 -14.84 -42.16 -24.47
N GLY A 133 -14.06 -43.16 -24.07
CA GLY A 133 -12.61 -43.13 -24.28
C GLY A 133 -11.74 -42.87 -23.05
N ALA A 134 -11.55 -43.89 -22.22
CA ALA A 134 -10.47 -43.98 -21.26
C ALA A 134 -9.14 -44.25 -21.97
N LEU A 135 -8.12 -43.39 -21.79
CA LEU A 135 -6.70 -43.74 -21.86
C LEU A 135 -5.84 -42.80 -21.00
N ASP A 136 -4.97 -43.43 -20.21
CA ASP A 136 -3.78 -42.99 -19.46
C ASP A 136 -3.63 -41.53 -19.02
N ARG A 137 -3.70 -41.33 -17.70
CA ARG A 137 -3.35 -40.08 -17.01
C ARG A 137 -2.08 -40.31 -16.18
N PRO A 138 -0.90 -39.83 -16.62
CA PRO A 138 0.30 -39.86 -15.79
C PRO A 138 0.17 -38.84 -14.65
N GLU A 139 0.51 -39.28 -13.44
CA GLU A 139 0.73 -38.43 -12.29
C GLU A 139 1.87 -37.44 -12.62
N GLN A 140 1.56 -36.14 -12.64
CA GLN A 140 2.56 -35.09 -12.65
C GLN A 140 2.43 -34.26 -11.39
N SER A 141 3.51 -34.36 -10.63
CA SER A 141 3.94 -33.53 -9.52
C SER A 141 3.76 -32.04 -9.81
N SER A 142 3.49 -31.33 -8.72
CA SER A 142 3.46 -29.87 -8.62
C SER A 142 4.82 -29.26 -8.96
N ASP A 143 5.12 -29.14 -10.24
CA ASP A 143 6.23 -28.33 -10.72
C ASP A 143 5.73 -27.06 -11.39
N GLN A 144 6.40 -25.98 -11.02
CA GLN A 144 6.14 -24.60 -11.41
C GLN A 144 6.33 -24.47 -12.92
N SER A 145 5.23 -24.59 -13.67
CA SER A 145 5.23 -24.41 -15.11
C SER A 145 5.63 -22.97 -15.45
N ALA A 146 6.84 -22.81 -15.98
CA ALA A 146 7.27 -21.64 -16.72
C ALA A 146 6.42 -21.55 -18.00
N THR A 147 5.26 -20.92 -17.90
CA THR A 147 4.37 -20.66 -19.04
C THR A 147 4.89 -19.43 -19.79
N SER A 148 5.32 -19.66 -21.03
CA SER A 148 5.49 -18.71 -22.14
C SER A 148 5.35 -17.22 -21.79
N SER A 149 6.53 -16.58 -21.69
CA SER A 149 6.76 -15.19 -21.36
C SER A 149 5.86 -14.21 -22.13
N SER A 150 4.87 -13.64 -21.44
CA SER A 150 4.26 -12.39 -21.89
C SER A 150 5.38 -11.34 -22.03
N THR A 151 5.60 -10.84 -23.26
CA THR A 151 6.61 -9.84 -23.64
C THR A 151 6.60 -8.56 -22.80
N ASN A 152 5.54 -8.38 -22.01
CA ASN A 152 5.27 -7.24 -21.15
C ASN A 152 5.88 -7.33 -19.74
N GLN A 153 6.68 -8.36 -19.41
CA GLN A 153 7.40 -8.42 -18.13
C GLN A 153 8.91 -8.40 -18.35
N SER A 154 9.65 -7.65 -17.53
CA SER A 154 11.11 -7.66 -17.49
C SER A 154 11.58 -7.45 -16.06
N GLY A 155 12.41 -8.36 -15.55
CA GLY A 155 13.00 -8.25 -14.21
C GLY A 155 11.98 -8.15 -13.06
N GLY A 156 10.77 -8.70 -13.19
CA GLY A 156 9.71 -8.55 -12.18
C GLY A 156 8.97 -7.21 -12.23
N VAL A 157 9.21 -6.41 -13.27
CA VAL A 157 8.45 -5.21 -13.63
C VAL A 157 7.52 -5.53 -14.79
N THR A 158 6.27 -5.08 -14.70
CA THR A 158 5.24 -5.25 -15.74
C THR A 158 5.04 -3.94 -16.50
N PHE A 159 4.97 -4.01 -17.82
CA PHE A 159 4.78 -2.87 -18.72
C PHE A 159 3.44 -3.00 -19.42
N GLU A 160 2.55 -2.02 -19.29
CA GLU A 160 1.22 -2.10 -19.91
C GLU A 160 0.70 -0.71 -20.24
N PHE A 161 -0.14 -0.58 -21.27
CA PHE A 161 -1.00 0.59 -21.43
C PHE A 161 -2.23 0.48 -20.54
N ALA A 162 -2.63 1.57 -19.91
CA ALA A 162 -3.72 1.57 -18.95
C ALA A 162 -5.06 1.20 -19.62
N LYS A 163 -5.56 -0.01 -19.36
CA LYS A 163 -6.88 -0.45 -19.87
C LYS A 163 -8.05 0.45 -19.45
N THR A 164 -7.94 1.10 -18.29
CA THR A 164 -8.95 2.01 -17.73
C THR A 164 -8.27 3.17 -17.00
N GLY A 165 -8.94 4.31 -16.86
CA GLY A 165 -8.45 5.48 -16.11
C GLY A 165 -8.57 5.39 -14.58
N ARG A 166 -8.70 4.17 -14.02
CA ARG A 166 -8.91 3.94 -12.58
C ARG A 166 -7.62 3.76 -11.79
N SER A 167 -6.49 3.49 -12.45
CA SER A 167 -5.20 3.35 -11.77
C SER A 167 -4.70 4.71 -11.31
N THR A 168 -4.29 4.79 -10.06
CA THR A 168 -3.60 5.96 -9.49
C THR A 168 -2.11 5.66 -9.42
N CYS A 169 -1.29 6.57 -9.94
CA CYS A 169 0.16 6.49 -9.87
C CYS A 169 0.60 6.49 -8.40
N ARG A 170 1.36 5.47 -8.00
CA ARG A 170 1.92 5.32 -6.64
C ARG A 170 3.31 5.96 -6.47
N GLY A 171 3.74 6.75 -7.46
CA GLY A 171 4.94 7.57 -7.35
C GLY A 171 4.65 8.93 -6.74
N ARG A 172 5.56 9.88 -6.94
CA ARG A 172 5.48 11.23 -6.37
C ARG A 172 4.23 12.01 -6.82
N CYS A 173 3.79 11.83 -8.06
CA CYS A 173 2.69 12.64 -8.60
C CYS A 173 1.31 12.32 -8.02
N GLY A 174 1.04 11.09 -7.55
CA GLY A 174 -0.27 10.71 -7.01
C GLY A 174 -1.46 10.80 -7.99
N ASN A 175 -1.23 11.15 -9.26
CA ASN A 175 -2.28 11.43 -10.23
C ASN A 175 -2.91 10.14 -10.78
N LYS A 176 -4.15 10.25 -11.28
CA LYS A 176 -4.78 9.16 -12.05
C LYS A 176 -4.06 8.98 -13.38
N ILE A 177 -3.80 7.74 -13.76
CA ILE A 177 -3.21 7.37 -15.04
C ILE A 177 -4.35 7.21 -16.05
N PRO A 178 -4.43 8.03 -17.11
CA PRO A 178 -5.54 7.99 -18.06
C PRO A 178 -5.55 6.69 -18.86
N LYS A 179 -6.72 6.32 -19.39
CA LYS A 179 -6.87 5.14 -20.25
C LYS A 179 -5.97 5.30 -21.49
N GLY A 180 -5.26 4.24 -21.87
CA GLY A 180 -4.34 4.24 -23.00
C GLY A 180 -2.95 4.80 -22.68
N ALA A 181 -2.72 5.43 -21.52
CA ALA A 181 -1.39 5.91 -21.16
C ALA A 181 -0.47 4.77 -20.69
N PRO A 182 0.86 4.88 -20.95
CA PRO A 182 1.84 3.92 -20.49
C PRO A 182 1.90 3.90 -18.97
N ARG A 183 1.98 2.70 -18.38
CA ARG A 183 2.16 2.51 -16.94
C ARG A 183 3.04 1.32 -16.63
N ILE A 184 3.71 1.42 -15.50
CA ILE A 184 4.67 0.44 -15.02
C ILE A 184 4.15 -0.15 -13.72
N GLY A 185 4.12 -1.48 -13.68
CA GLY A 185 3.56 -2.29 -12.62
C GLY A 185 4.63 -3.01 -11.82
N MET A 186 4.52 -3.00 -10.49
CA MET A 186 5.36 -3.82 -9.61
C MET A 186 4.52 -4.50 -8.54
N GLN A 187 4.81 -5.78 -8.25
CA GLN A 187 4.13 -6.52 -7.19
C GLN A 187 4.47 -5.93 -5.81
N ALA A 188 3.44 -5.61 -5.02
CA ALA A 188 3.60 -5.13 -3.65
C ALA A 188 2.51 -5.71 -2.74
N TRP A 189 2.78 -5.78 -1.44
CA TRP A 189 1.78 -6.10 -0.43
C TRP A 189 0.95 -4.85 -0.11
N ILE A 190 -0.36 -4.93 -0.37
CA ILE A 190 -1.32 -3.86 -0.11
C ILE A 190 -2.48 -4.44 0.69
N VAL A 191 -2.63 -4.02 1.96
CA VAL A 191 -3.75 -4.42 2.83
C VAL A 191 -3.89 -5.95 2.90
N GLY A 192 -2.79 -6.64 3.24
CA GLY A 192 -2.79 -8.09 3.48
C GLY A 192 -2.84 -8.98 2.23
N ARG A 193 -2.75 -8.43 1.02
CA ARG A 193 -2.69 -9.19 -0.24
C ARG A 193 -1.59 -8.70 -1.17
N GLN A 194 -1.07 -9.59 -2.00
CA GLN A 194 -0.18 -9.21 -3.10
C GLN A 194 -1.01 -8.62 -4.24
N ALA A 195 -0.63 -7.44 -4.70
CA ALA A 195 -1.27 -6.76 -5.83
C ALA A 195 -0.23 -5.98 -6.64
N VAL A 196 -0.49 -5.81 -7.94
CA VAL A 196 0.33 -4.94 -8.78
C VAL A 196 0.00 -3.48 -8.47
N THR A 197 1.02 -2.72 -8.11
CA THR A 197 0.98 -1.27 -7.96
C THR A 197 1.40 -0.61 -9.25
N TRP A 198 0.68 0.42 -9.67
CA TRP A 198 0.92 1.11 -10.93
C TRP A 198 1.57 2.48 -10.71
N GLN A 199 2.52 2.83 -11.57
CA GLN A 199 3.20 4.13 -11.61
C GLN A 199 3.30 4.62 -13.05
N CYS A 200 3.37 5.94 -13.24
CA CYS A 200 3.78 6.52 -14.52
C CYS A 200 5.28 6.24 -14.74
N PRO A 201 5.75 6.13 -16.01
CA PRO A 201 7.16 5.85 -16.31
C PRO A 201 8.16 6.80 -15.62
N THR A 202 7.94 8.11 -15.68
CA THR A 202 8.83 9.10 -15.03
C THR A 202 8.87 8.95 -13.51
N CYS A 203 7.71 8.67 -12.89
CA CYS A 203 7.60 8.41 -11.46
C CYS A 203 8.27 7.10 -11.03
N PHE A 204 8.41 6.13 -11.92
CA PHE A 204 9.17 4.90 -11.65
C PHE A 204 10.67 5.22 -11.60
N LEU A 205 11.18 6.02 -12.55
CA LEU A 205 12.57 6.46 -12.61
C LEU A 205 12.98 7.32 -11.40
N ASP A 206 12.13 8.25 -10.96
CA ASP A 206 12.33 9.07 -9.74
C ASP A 206 12.45 8.23 -8.44
N ASN A 207 12.00 6.98 -8.48
CA ASN A 207 12.06 6.04 -7.34
C ASN A 207 13.18 5.00 -7.47
N VAL A 208 14.15 5.25 -8.34
CA VAL A 208 15.43 4.54 -8.35
C VAL A 208 16.27 5.00 -7.15
N SER A 209 16.93 4.06 -6.51
CA SER A 209 17.81 4.26 -5.37
C SER A 209 18.99 3.30 -5.45
N CYS A 210 20.10 3.61 -4.81
CA CYS A 210 21.24 2.71 -4.68
C CYS A 210 21.62 2.54 -3.21
N ALA A 211 22.18 1.37 -2.89
CA ALA A 211 22.66 1.05 -1.55
C ALA A 211 23.63 -0.14 -1.61
N TYR A 212 24.48 -0.29 -0.60
CA TYR A 212 25.25 -1.52 -0.39
C TYR A 212 24.42 -2.59 0.31
N GLU A 213 24.64 -3.86 -0.04
CA GLU A 213 24.04 -4.99 0.65
C GLU A 213 24.70 -5.21 2.03
N THR A 214 23.92 -5.13 3.11
CA THR A 214 24.45 -5.25 4.47
C THR A 214 24.51 -6.70 4.97
N SER A 215 23.58 -7.56 4.54
CA SER A 215 23.41 -8.91 5.08
C SER A 215 23.86 -10.03 4.15
N GLY A 216 23.90 -9.80 2.84
CA GLY A 216 24.17 -10.83 1.83
C GLY A 216 23.00 -11.81 1.61
N ARG A 217 21.86 -11.59 2.26
CA ARG A 217 20.66 -12.45 2.13
C ARG A 217 19.75 -12.01 0.98
N GLY A 218 19.93 -10.80 0.47
CA GLY A 218 19.16 -10.29 -0.64
C GLY A 218 19.42 -11.08 -1.93
N ARG A 219 18.43 -11.08 -2.83
CA ARG A 219 18.55 -11.65 -4.18
C ARG A 219 18.13 -10.61 -5.22
N CYS A 220 18.83 -10.59 -6.34
CA CYS A 220 18.49 -9.78 -7.49
C CYS A 220 17.16 -10.24 -8.07
N LYS A 221 16.20 -9.32 -8.22
CA LYS A 221 14.85 -9.66 -8.70
C LYS A 221 14.82 -10.14 -10.16
N ALA A 222 15.79 -9.72 -10.98
CA ALA A 222 15.87 -10.09 -12.39
C ALA A 222 16.63 -11.40 -12.63
N SER A 223 17.81 -11.56 -12.03
CA SER A 223 18.66 -12.75 -12.24
C SER A 223 18.48 -13.84 -11.18
N ASN A 224 17.73 -13.58 -10.11
CA ASN A 224 17.60 -14.43 -8.91
C ASN A 224 18.93 -14.78 -8.21
N ARG A 225 20.06 -14.17 -8.62
CA ARG A 225 21.37 -14.34 -7.99
C ARG A 225 21.42 -13.62 -6.64
N THR A 226 22.09 -14.21 -5.66
CA THR A 226 22.31 -13.58 -4.35
C THR A 226 23.29 -12.40 -4.46
N PHE A 227 23.12 -11.42 -3.57
CA PHE A 227 24.07 -10.34 -3.39
C PHE A 227 25.17 -10.76 -2.40
N LYS A 228 26.41 -10.40 -2.69
CA LYS A 228 27.51 -10.50 -1.72
C LYS A 228 27.35 -9.38 -0.68
N LYS A 229 27.89 -9.58 0.52
CA LYS A 229 27.96 -8.52 1.53
C LYS A 229 28.82 -7.37 0.98
N HIS A 230 28.37 -6.14 1.16
CA HIS A 230 28.95 -4.91 0.60
C HIS A 230 28.93 -4.82 -0.94
N GLU A 231 28.14 -5.64 -1.64
CA GLU A 231 27.93 -5.46 -3.09
C GLU A 231 26.96 -4.30 -3.35
N LEU A 232 27.26 -3.47 -4.36
CA LEU A 232 26.35 -2.43 -4.83
C LEU A 232 25.09 -3.04 -5.42
N LYS A 233 23.92 -2.56 -4.97
CA LYS A 233 22.62 -2.90 -5.54
C LYS A 233 21.80 -1.67 -5.85
N VAL A 234 20.99 -1.76 -6.89
CA VAL A 234 20.07 -0.72 -7.34
C VAL A 234 18.64 -1.14 -7.00
N GLY A 235 17.91 -0.30 -6.28
CA GLY A 235 16.54 -0.52 -5.84
C GLY A 235 15.54 0.33 -6.61
N THR A 236 14.47 -0.27 -7.12
CA THR A 236 13.30 0.45 -7.62
C THR A 236 12.15 0.33 -6.64
N LYS A 237 11.55 1.45 -6.22
CA LYS A 237 10.46 1.44 -5.22
C LYS A 237 9.10 1.74 -5.84
N SER A 238 8.11 0.91 -5.49
CA SER A 238 6.70 1.21 -5.71
C SER A 238 5.90 0.94 -4.45
N HIS A 239 5.22 1.98 -3.95
CA HIS A 239 4.49 1.93 -2.69
C HIS A 239 5.40 1.52 -1.51
N THR A 240 5.14 0.34 -0.92
CA THR A 240 5.85 -0.26 0.21
C THR A 240 6.86 -1.31 -0.23
N ALA A 241 6.88 -1.69 -1.50
CA ALA A 241 7.80 -2.68 -2.03
C ALA A 241 9.00 -2.01 -2.70
N THR A 242 10.18 -2.57 -2.43
CA THR A 242 11.42 -2.22 -3.13
C THR A 242 11.98 -3.50 -3.74
N SER A 243 12.18 -3.50 -5.05
CA SER A 243 12.87 -4.58 -5.76
C SER A 243 14.32 -4.18 -5.97
N TYR A 244 15.25 -5.06 -5.59
CA TYR A 244 16.68 -4.81 -5.75
C TYR A 244 17.26 -5.60 -6.91
N TYR A 245 18.21 -4.98 -7.62
CA TYR A 245 18.89 -5.50 -8.80
C TYR A 245 20.40 -5.38 -8.64
N LYS A 246 21.12 -6.31 -9.27
CA LYS A 246 22.56 -6.11 -9.54
C LYS A 246 22.71 -5.02 -10.60
N VAL A 247 23.82 -4.30 -10.56
CA VAL A 247 24.11 -3.17 -11.45
C VAL A 247 24.01 -3.58 -12.92
N GLU A 248 24.58 -4.72 -13.30
CA GLU A 248 24.52 -5.27 -14.66
C GLU A 248 23.08 -5.57 -15.15
N ALA A 249 22.19 -5.97 -14.23
CA ALA A 249 20.84 -6.38 -14.57
C ALA A 249 19.85 -5.22 -14.64
N VAL A 250 20.20 -4.05 -14.10
CA VAL A 250 19.28 -2.90 -14.03
C VAL A 250 19.20 -2.14 -15.35
N GLY A 251 20.30 -2.09 -16.11
CA GLY A 251 20.38 -1.37 -17.39
C GLY A 251 19.27 -1.75 -18.37
N PRO A 252 19.12 -3.03 -18.76
CA PRO A 252 18.06 -3.46 -19.68
C PRO A 252 16.63 -3.19 -19.20
N ILE A 253 16.42 -3.14 -17.88
CA ILE A 253 15.11 -2.83 -17.29
C ILE A 253 14.83 -1.34 -17.46
N LEU A 254 15.80 -0.48 -17.15
CA LEU A 254 15.67 0.97 -17.28
C LEU A 254 15.60 1.42 -18.74
N ASP A 255 16.34 0.77 -19.64
CA ASP A 255 16.22 0.97 -21.09
C ASP A 255 14.78 0.70 -21.56
N LYS A 256 14.22 -0.44 -21.16
CA LYS A 256 12.82 -0.74 -21.43
C LYS A 256 11.88 0.29 -20.81
N VAL A 257 12.14 0.81 -19.61
CA VAL A 257 11.34 1.90 -19.02
C VAL A 257 11.40 3.17 -19.88
N MET A 258 12.60 3.54 -20.36
CA MET A 258 12.82 4.74 -21.19
C MET A 258 12.06 4.67 -22.52
N THR A 259 11.92 3.48 -23.11
CA THR A 259 11.08 3.29 -24.32
C THR A 259 9.59 3.59 -24.08
N TRP A 260 9.11 3.47 -22.84
CA TRP A 260 7.72 3.75 -22.45
C TRP A 260 7.50 5.20 -21.96
N VAL A 261 8.56 6.00 -21.83
CA VAL A 261 8.45 7.41 -21.47
C VAL A 261 7.96 8.21 -22.69
N PRO A 262 6.87 9.00 -22.58
CA PRO A 262 6.42 9.88 -23.65
C PRO A 262 7.53 10.83 -24.11
N SER A 263 7.63 11.09 -25.42
CA SER A 263 8.70 11.90 -26.01
C SER A 263 8.89 13.27 -25.32
N GLU A 264 7.79 13.92 -24.96
CA GLU A 264 7.79 15.22 -24.25
C GLU A 264 8.49 15.19 -22.89
N LYS A 265 8.55 14.02 -22.24
CA LYS A 265 9.13 13.84 -20.90
C LYS A 265 10.45 13.08 -20.92
N LYS A 266 10.99 12.76 -22.09
CA LYS A 266 12.26 12.05 -22.19
C LYS A 266 13.42 12.84 -21.61
N VAL A 267 13.45 14.16 -21.82
CA VAL A 267 14.51 15.03 -21.25
C VAL A 267 14.48 15.00 -19.72
N GLU A 268 13.29 15.19 -19.12
CA GLU A 268 13.11 15.07 -17.65
C GLU A 268 13.52 13.68 -17.15
N ALA A 269 13.14 12.61 -17.86
CA ALA A 269 13.51 11.25 -17.51
C ALA A 269 15.02 10.98 -17.59
N LYS A 270 15.72 11.58 -18.56
CA LYS A 270 17.19 11.51 -18.66
C LYS A 270 17.84 12.17 -17.42
N LEU A 271 17.37 13.35 -17.01
CA LEU A 271 17.86 14.03 -15.80
C LEU A 271 17.64 13.20 -14.53
N LEU A 272 16.47 12.54 -14.40
CA LEU A 272 16.19 11.68 -13.24
C LEU A 272 17.10 10.45 -13.14
N LEU A 273 17.74 10.05 -14.23
CA LEU A 273 18.69 8.93 -14.28
C LEU A 273 20.15 9.36 -14.13
N GLU A 274 20.44 10.65 -13.92
CA GLU A 274 21.78 11.08 -13.54
C GLU A 274 22.14 10.52 -12.16
N VAL A 275 23.38 10.04 -12.03
CA VAL A 275 23.88 9.39 -10.80
C VAL A 275 23.67 10.26 -9.56
N ASP A 276 23.81 11.56 -9.72
CA ASP A 276 23.72 12.53 -8.62
C ASP A 276 22.27 12.71 -8.13
N ASN A 277 21.28 12.42 -8.99
CA ASN A 277 19.85 12.48 -8.66
C ASN A 277 19.32 11.16 -8.07
N ILE A 278 20.11 10.08 -8.10
CA ILE A 278 19.72 8.79 -7.53
C ILE A 278 19.87 8.80 -6.01
N LYS A 279 18.80 8.44 -5.31
CA LYS A 279 18.79 8.37 -3.84
C LYS A 279 19.84 7.37 -3.33
N GLY A 280 20.76 7.83 -2.49
CA GLY A 280 21.82 7.01 -1.89
C GLY A 280 23.17 7.07 -2.62
N SER A 281 23.27 7.85 -3.70
CA SER A 281 24.52 8.01 -4.47
C SER A 281 25.63 8.68 -3.66
N ASP A 282 25.26 9.48 -2.65
CA ASP A 282 26.12 10.18 -1.70
C ASP A 282 27.04 9.25 -0.90
N ARG A 283 26.69 7.97 -0.77
CA ARG A 283 27.43 6.99 0.03
C ARG A 283 28.27 6.02 -0.80
N LEU A 284 28.27 6.18 -2.13
CA LEU A 284 28.98 5.27 -3.02
C LEU A 284 30.47 5.57 -3.05
N SER A 285 31.28 4.52 -3.16
CA SER A 285 32.67 4.64 -3.57
C SER A 285 32.75 5.25 -4.98
N GLU A 286 33.86 5.90 -5.30
CA GLU A 286 34.04 6.53 -6.61
C GLU A 286 34.04 5.48 -7.74
N GLU A 287 34.61 4.29 -7.49
CA GLU A 287 34.60 3.14 -8.42
C GLU A 287 33.17 2.65 -8.71
N ASP A 288 32.36 2.47 -7.66
CA ASP A 288 30.97 2.03 -7.79
C ASP A 288 30.09 3.10 -8.45
N ARG A 289 30.36 4.38 -8.14
CA ARG A 289 29.68 5.52 -8.77
C ARG A 289 29.97 5.55 -10.27
N ASN A 290 31.20 5.34 -10.69
CA ASN A 290 31.59 5.27 -12.10
C ASN A 290 30.98 4.04 -12.80
N THR A 291 30.94 2.90 -12.12
CA THR A 291 30.30 1.69 -12.64
C THR A 291 28.80 1.92 -12.86
N LEU A 292 28.12 2.51 -11.88
CA LEU A 292 26.70 2.87 -12.00
C LEU A 292 26.48 3.90 -13.11
N LYS A 293 27.36 4.90 -13.22
CA LYS A 293 27.32 5.92 -14.27
C LYS A 293 27.39 5.30 -15.65
N SER A 294 28.36 4.42 -15.90
CA SER A 294 28.53 3.72 -17.18
C SER A 294 27.27 2.96 -17.60
N VAL A 295 26.61 2.27 -16.65
CA VAL A 295 25.36 1.55 -16.93
C VAL A 295 24.20 2.51 -17.25
N LEU A 296 24.10 3.64 -16.57
CA LEU A 296 23.03 4.62 -16.80
C LEU A 296 23.24 5.42 -18.08
N ASP A 297 24.48 5.78 -18.39
CA ASP A 297 24.85 6.43 -19.64
C ASP A 297 24.55 5.52 -20.84
N GLY A 298 24.74 4.20 -20.70
CA GLY A 298 24.32 3.21 -21.71
C GLY A 298 22.81 3.13 -21.94
N VAL A 299 21.99 3.51 -20.95
CA VAL A 299 20.52 3.57 -21.03
C VAL A 299 20.05 4.90 -21.63
N VAL A 300 20.73 5.99 -21.29
CA VAL A 300 20.39 7.35 -21.72
C VAL A 300 20.93 7.65 -23.12
N GLY A 301 22.04 7.01 -23.47
CA GLY A 301 22.70 7.15 -24.77
C GLY A 301 21.69 6.97 -25.87
N ASP A 302 21.61 7.97 -26.74
CA ASP A 302 20.80 7.88 -27.94
C ASP A 302 21.38 6.71 -28.73
N ARG A 303 20.73 5.54 -28.64
CA ARG A 303 20.64 4.63 -29.76
C ARG A 303 19.99 5.44 -30.87
N GLN A 304 20.79 6.27 -31.56
CA GLN A 304 20.54 6.58 -32.94
C GLN A 304 20.28 5.22 -33.55
N LEU A 305 19.01 5.05 -33.92
CA LEU A 305 18.52 3.87 -34.57
C LEU A 305 19.45 3.64 -35.76
N ASN A 306 20.39 2.70 -35.64
CA ASN A 306 20.91 1.96 -36.78
C ASN A 306 19.74 1.11 -37.29
N GLY A 307 18.70 1.79 -37.76
CA GLY A 307 17.56 1.22 -38.41
C GLY A 307 18.04 0.75 -39.77
N GLY A 308 18.30 -0.55 -39.86
CA GLY A 308 18.14 -1.24 -41.13
C GLY A 308 16.76 -0.87 -41.67
N GLN A 309 16.76 -0.23 -42.83
CA GLN A 309 15.57 0.09 -43.59
C GLN A 309 14.83 -1.22 -43.89
N HIS A 310 13.74 -1.48 -43.18
CA HIS A 310 12.69 -2.34 -43.71
C HIS A 310 11.63 -1.38 -44.25
N GLU A 311 11.79 -1.04 -45.53
CA GLU A 311 10.75 -0.38 -46.30
C GLU A 311 9.47 -1.22 -46.21
N MET A 312 8.42 -0.62 -45.68
CA MET A 312 7.06 -0.97 -46.07
C MET A 312 6.40 0.34 -46.49
N SER A 313 6.13 0.38 -47.79
CA SER A 313 5.43 1.41 -48.51
C SER A 313 3.99 1.62 -48.03
N ASP A 314 3.59 2.88 -48.09
CA ASP A 314 2.24 3.40 -48.35
C ASP A 314 1.10 3.09 -47.38
N ALA A 315 0.70 4.12 -46.61
CA ALA A 315 -0.63 4.71 -46.75
C ALA A 315 -0.77 5.98 -45.89
N ASN A 316 -0.91 7.11 -46.59
CA ASN A 316 -1.28 8.44 -46.12
C ASN A 316 -2.69 8.44 -45.47
N PRO A 317 -2.90 9.18 -44.37
CA PRO A 317 -4.08 10.03 -44.34
C PRO A 317 -3.81 11.46 -43.86
N LYS A 318 -4.36 12.39 -44.64
CA LYS A 318 -4.51 13.83 -44.36
C LYS A 318 -5.16 14.07 -43.00
N GLN A 319 -4.58 14.96 -42.19
CA GLN A 319 -5.28 15.59 -41.07
C GLN A 319 -5.29 17.11 -41.25
N GLU A 320 -6.52 17.64 -41.23
CA GLU A 320 -6.85 19.06 -41.29
C GLU A 320 -6.53 19.78 -39.98
N HIS A 321 -6.06 21.01 -40.15
CA HIS A 321 -5.67 21.96 -39.12
C HIS A 321 -6.93 22.63 -38.53
N ILE A 322 -7.11 22.58 -37.20
CA ILE A 322 -8.04 23.46 -36.48
C ILE A 322 -7.24 24.22 -35.42
N GLU A 323 -6.85 25.44 -35.74
CA GLU A 323 -6.34 26.41 -34.78
C GLU A 323 -7.51 27.02 -33.99
N LYS A 324 -7.48 26.90 -32.66
CA LYS A 324 -8.31 27.72 -31.76
C LYS A 324 -7.42 28.49 -30.81
N LYS A 325 -7.38 29.80 -31.03
CA LYS A 325 -6.78 30.83 -30.16
C LYS A 325 -7.50 30.86 -28.81
N ALA A 326 -6.78 30.63 -27.72
CA ALA A 326 -7.26 30.88 -26.36
C ALA A 326 -6.62 32.16 -25.80
N LYS A 327 -7.48 33.09 -25.37
CA LYS A 327 -7.13 34.40 -24.80
C LYS A 327 -6.52 34.26 -23.41
N GLY A 328 -5.51 35.08 -23.14
CA GLY A 328 -4.78 35.15 -21.87
C GLY A 328 -5.65 35.57 -20.69
N ARG A 329 -5.48 34.88 -19.56
CA ARG A 329 -6.04 35.21 -18.25
C ARG A 329 -4.94 35.85 -17.40
N LYS A 330 -5.17 37.08 -16.94
CA LYS A 330 -4.27 37.86 -16.07
C LYS A 330 -3.87 37.05 -14.84
N GLN A 331 -2.56 36.93 -14.60
CA GLN A 331 -2.00 36.44 -13.33
C GLN A 331 -2.29 37.47 -12.24
N SER A 332 -3.11 37.10 -11.26
CA SER A 332 -3.26 37.84 -10.01
C SER A 332 -2.18 37.37 -9.04
N ASP A 333 -1.53 38.32 -8.36
CA ASP A 333 -0.49 38.09 -7.36
C ASP A 333 -0.82 36.92 -6.44
N THR A 334 -0.03 35.84 -6.56
CA THR A 334 -0.10 34.67 -5.68
C THR A 334 0.35 35.09 -4.29
N LYS A 335 -0.61 35.45 -3.45
CA LYS A 335 -0.43 35.70 -2.02
C LYS A 335 0.09 34.41 -1.38
N ASP A 336 1.37 34.38 -1.04
CA ASP A 336 2.03 33.23 -0.41
C ASP A 336 1.19 32.68 0.76
N CYS A 337 0.58 31.51 0.59
CA CYS A 337 -0.17 30.83 1.63
C CYS A 337 0.78 30.18 2.65
N LYS A 338 1.42 31.01 3.49
CA LYS A 338 2.27 30.56 4.59
C LYS A 338 1.43 29.97 5.72
N GLN A 339 1.95 28.92 6.34
CA GLN A 339 1.37 28.31 7.53
C GLN A 339 1.29 29.34 8.69
N PRO A 340 0.24 29.32 9.52
CA PRO A 340 0.16 30.14 10.74
C PRO A 340 1.39 29.96 11.64
N LYS A 341 1.97 31.08 12.09
CA LYS A 341 3.11 31.07 13.02
C LYS A 341 2.68 30.53 14.39
N ALA A 342 3.54 29.72 15.01
CA ALA A 342 3.35 29.28 16.38
C ALA A 342 3.34 30.48 17.34
N GLY A 343 2.48 30.45 18.36
CA GLY A 343 2.33 31.51 19.36
C GLY A 343 1.24 32.54 19.07
N VAL A 344 0.78 32.66 17.82
CA VAL A 344 -0.22 33.66 17.41
C VAL A 344 -1.49 32.96 16.92
N VAL A 345 -2.67 33.43 17.33
CA VAL A 345 -3.96 32.97 16.82
C VAL A 345 -4.30 33.76 15.55
N SER A 346 -4.11 33.12 14.39
CA SER A 346 -4.24 33.76 13.07
C SER A 346 -5.68 33.80 12.53
N ARG A 347 -6.54 32.89 13.00
CA ARG A 347 -7.89 32.62 12.47
C ARG A 347 -7.89 32.39 10.96
N SER A 348 -6.85 31.71 10.47
CA SER A 348 -6.67 31.46 9.04
C SER A 348 -7.78 30.56 8.50
N LYS A 349 -8.39 30.98 7.38
CA LYS A 349 -9.36 30.20 6.61
C LYS A 349 -8.65 29.56 5.41
N GLY A 350 -9.10 28.38 5.00
CA GLY A 350 -8.62 27.72 3.79
C GLY A 350 -8.54 26.21 3.88
N LYS A 351 -8.21 25.59 2.75
CA LYS A 351 -7.93 24.17 2.66
C LYS A 351 -6.52 23.87 3.14
N VAL A 352 -6.35 22.75 3.81
CA VAL A 352 -5.06 22.26 4.32
C VAL A 352 -4.87 20.81 3.94
N GLN A 353 -3.61 20.41 3.83
CA GLN A 353 -3.20 19.03 3.62
C GLN A 353 -2.18 18.59 4.66
N TRP A 354 -2.22 17.33 5.10
CA TRP A 354 -1.27 16.75 6.06
C TRP A 354 -0.98 15.28 5.75
N LYS A 355 0.15 14.75 6.24
CA LYS A 355 0.51 13.33 6.06
C LYS A 355 0.02 12.48 7.24
N PHE A 356 -0.71 11.39 6.96
CA PHE A 356 -1.14 10.40 7.97
C PHE A 356 -1.02 8.99 7.39
N GLY A 357 -0.25 8.12 8.06
CA GLY A 357 -0.08 6.72 7.63
C GLY A 357 0.47 6.55 6.21
N GLY A 358 1.32 7.48 5.74
CA GLY A 358 1.86 7.48 4.38
C GLY A 358 0.93 8.06 3.31
N TYR A 359 -0.27 8.51 3.67
CA TYR A 359 -1.22 9.16 2.76
C TYR A 359 -1.27 10.68 3.01
N THR A 360 -1.50 11.46 1.95
CA THR A 360 -1.85 12.87 2.07
C THR A 360 -3.35 13.01 2.28
N CYS A 361 -3.75 13.56 3.42
CA CYS A 361 -5.12 13.84 3.79
C CYS A 361 -5.41 15.34 3.59
N TYR A 362 -6.69 15.67 3.36
CA TYR A 362 -7.16 17.04 3.13
C TYR A 362 -8.30 17.40 4.08
N GLY A 363 -8.42 18.70 4.39
CA GLY A 363 -9.48 19.25 5.23
C GLY A 363 -9.59 20.76 5.11
N VAL A 364 -10.58 21.33 5.78
CA VAL A 364 -10.83 22.78 5.84
C VAL A 364 -10.56 23.27 7.25
N LEU A 365 -9.78 24.34 7.42
CA LEU A 365 -9.50 24.92 8.73
C LEU A 365 -10.77 25.42 9.43
N ILE A 366 -10.78 25.32 10.76
CA ILE A 366 -11.85 25.80 11.64
C ILE A 366 -11.28 26.97 12.47
N PRO A 367 -11.40 28.24 12.00
CA PRO A 367 -10.74 29.39 12.62
C PRO A 367 -11.10 29.61 14.08
N ASN A 368 -12.36 29.34 14.44
CA ASN A 368 -12.88 29.57 15.79
C ASN A 368 -12.32 28.59 16.83
N ARG A 369 -11.69 27.48 16.39
CA ARG A 369 -11.06 26.50 17.30
C ARG A 369 -9.54 26.65 17.36
N GLU A 370 -8.95 27.61 16.65
CA GLU A 370 -7.50 27.79 16.60
C GLU A 370 -6.95 28.25 17.97
N THR A 371 -5.90 27.58 18.45
CA THR A 371 -5.17 27.97 19.67
C THR A 371 -3.81 28.55 19.32
N LYS A 372 -3.06 29.07 20.31
CA LYS A 372 -1.69 29.59 20.08
C LYS A 372 -0.75 28.52 19.49
N THR A 373 -0.98 27.24 19.79
CA THR A 373 -0.09 26.12 19.43
C THR A 373 -0.63 25.23 18.31
N HIS A 374 -1.95 25.18 18.11
CA HIS A 374 -2.59 24.25 17.18
C HIS A 374 -3.64 24.91 16.28
N CYS A 375 -3.75 24.40 15.06
CA CYS A 375 -4.86 24.60 14.15
C CYS A 375 -5.75 23.35 14.14
N PHE A 376 -7.03 23.51 13.82
CA PHE A 376 -7.95 22.39 13.66
C PHE A 376 -8.54 22.39 12.25
N ALA A 377 -8.63 21.22 11.64
CA ALA A 377 -9.19 21.04 10.31
C ALA A 377 -10.30 19.98 10.31
N LYS A 378 -11.44 20.29 9.67
CA LYS A 378 -12.52 19.34 9.43
C LYS A 378 -12.22 18.56 8.15
N THR A 379 -12.15 17.23 8.26
CA THR A 379 -12.01 16.34 7.11
C THR A 379 -13.30 16.28 6.29
N HIS A 380 -13.24 15.78 5.05
CA HIS A 380 -14.43 15.51 4.23
C HIS A 380 -15.44 14.54 4.87
N LYS A 381 -15.03 13.76 5.89
CA LYS A 381 -15.91 12.84 6.64
C LYS A 381 -16.45 13.44 7.94
N GLY A 382 -16.25 14.74 8.17
CA GLY A 382 -16.68 15.41 9.40
C GLY A 382 -15.74 15.27 10.60
N ASN A 383 -14.79 14.33 10.57
CA ASN A 383 -13.80 14.19 11.65
C ASN A 383 -12.91 15.42 11.76
N ILE A 384 -12.54 15.80 12.97
CA ILE A 384 -11.63 16.93 13.24
C ILE A 384 -10.20 16.41 13.43
N LYS A 385 -9.23 17.11 12.84
CA LYS A 385 -7.81 16.84 12.99
C LYS A 385 -7.09 18.04 13.60
N THR A 386 -6.27 17.74 14.60
CA THR A 386 -5.37 18.69 15.27
C THR A 386 -4.07 18.78 14.49
N LEU A 387 -3.63 19.99 14.17
CA LEU A 387 -2.46 20.30 13.37
C LEU A 387 -1.55 21.26 14.15
N SER A 388 -0.38 20.82 14.60
CA SER A 388 0.53 21.66 15.37
C SER A 388 1.18 22.73 14.48
N LYS A 389 1.14 23.99 14.90
CA LYS A 389 1.74 25.10 14.17
C LYS A 389 3.26 25.02 14.16
N GLY A 390 3.89 25.50 13.09
CA GLY A 390 5.35 25.48 12.94
C GLY A 390 5.96 24.13 12.57
N LEU A 391 5.17 23.05 12.53
CA LEU A 391 5.63 21.75 12.02
C LEU A 391 5.40 21.64 10.52
N THR A 392 6.33 20.97 9.83
CA THR A 392 6.29 20.68 8.39
C THR A 392 5.38 19.50 8.01
N SER A 393 4.63 18.95 8.97
CA SER A 393 3.75 17.80 8.77
C SER A 393 2.45 18.12 8.01
N TRP A 394 2.17 19.41 7.80
CA TRP A 394 1.01 19.90 7.05
C TRP A 394 1.30 21.23 6.36
N SER A 395 0.49 21.58 5.36
CA SER A 395 0.61 22.83 4.58
C SER A 395 -0.77 23.34 4.14
N MET A 396 -0.88 24.64 3.88
CA MET A 396 -2.03 25.25 3.22
C MET A 396 -2.06 24.79 1.76
N VAL A 397 -3.26 24.51 1.23
CA VAL A 397 -3.47 24.22 -0.19
C VAL A 397 -3.89 25.52 -0.87
N LEU A 398 -3.14 25.95 -1.89
CA LEU A 398 -3.52 27.06 -2.75
C LEU A 398 -4.77 26.63 -3.54
N ASP A 399 -5.85 27.40 -3.42
CA ASP A 399 -7.10 27.18 -4.16
C ASP A 399 -7.01 27.58 -5.63
#